data_AF-A0ABD7KDU2-F1
#
_entry.id   AF-A0ABD7KDU2-F1
#
_cell.length_a   1.000
_cell.length_b   1.000
_cell.length_c   1.000
_cell.angle_alpha   90.00
_cell.angle_beta   90.00
_cell.angle_gamma   90.00
#
_symmetry.space_group_name_H-M   'P 1'
#
loop_
_entity.id
_entity.type
_entity.pdbx_description
1 polymer ?
#
loop_
_entity_poly.entity_id
_entity_poly.type
_entity_poly.pdbx_seq_one_letter_code
_entity_poly.pdbx_strand_id
1 'polypeptide(L)'
;MKTRLLLTAITFFMFGCSGYEREYNFKMDYPVDAARLSLGGDIHVNIDCEKRKVNVISDSSNGIFSRHVNKRLSNICYKKADNFDVVYRFEPSKGVKQNMIATHYPRVPPASNTDKLSDGDS
;
A
#
# COMPACT_ATOMS: atom_id res chain seq x y z
N MET A 1 -20.41 -2.41 -72.25
CA MET A 1 -19.38 -1.44 -71.81
C MET A 1 -19.45 -1.33 -70.30
N LYS A 2 -18.28 -1.39 -69.64
CA LYS A 2 -18.10 -1.53 -68.19
C LYS A 2 -18.56 -0.30 -67.41
N THR A 3 -19.41 -0.53 -66.41
CA THR A 3 -19.67 0.34 -65.26
C THR A 3 -18.36 0.70 -64.56
N ARG A 4 -18.18 1.99 -64.23
CA ARG A 4 -17.13 2.42 -63.30
C ARG A 4 -17.77 3.28 -62.21
N LEU A 5 -18.06 2.59 -61.12
CA LEU A 5 -18.47 3.10 -59.83
C LEU A 5 -17.18 3.52 -59.10
N LEU A 6 -16.99 4.82 -58.87
CA LEU A 6 -15.85 5.33 -58.09
C LEU A 6 -16.34 5.63 -56.66
N LEU A 7 -16.19 4.63 -55.80
CA LEU A 7 -16.26 4.76 -54.34
C LEU A 7 -14.94 5.35 -53.84
N THR A 8 -14.94 6.63 -53.45
CA THR A 8 -13.84 7.24 -52.70
C THR A 8 -14.05 6.96 -51.21
N ALA A 9 -13.36 5.95 -50.70
CA ALA A 9 -13.28 5.67 -49.27
C ALA A 9 -12.35 6.68 -48.59
N ILE A 10 -12.90 7.57 -47.76
CA ILE A 10 -12.12 8.42 -46.86
C ILE A 10 -12.04 7.69 -45.52
N THR A 11 -10.98 6.91 -45.32
CA THR A 11 -10.67 6.32 -44.01
C THR A 11 -9.91 7.35 -43.18
N PHE A 12 -10.62 8.08 -42.33
CA PHE A 12 -10.04 8.85 -41.24
C PHE A 12 -9.47 7.87 -40.20
N PHE A 13 -8.15 7.67 -40.24
CA PHE A 13 -7.41 7.07 -39.14
C PHE A 13 -7.37 8.06 -37.97
N MET A 14 -8.40 8.02 -37.12
CA MET A 14 -8.29 8.55 -35.76
C MET A 14 -7.44 7.57 -34.96
N PHE A 15 -6.12 7.70 -35.04
CA PHE A 15 -5.24 7.23 -33.96
C PHE A 15 -5.46 8.14 -32.76
N GLY A 16 -6.56 7.91 -32.05
CA GLY A 16 -6.66 8.36 -30.68
C GLY A 16 -5.54 7.67 -29.91
N CYS A 17 -4.55 8.44 -29.47
CA CYS A 17 -3.74 8.03 -28.34
C CYS A 17 -4.72 7.73 -27.22
N SER A 18 -5.06 6.45 -27.01
CA SER A 18 -5.60 6.00 -25.74
C SER A 18 -4.52 6.37 -24.73
N GLY A 19 -4.73 7.46 -24.01
CA GLY A 19 -3.93 7.78 -22.84
C GLY A 19 -3.93 6.50 -22.01
N TYR A 20 -2.78 5.86 -21.93
CA TYR A 20 -2.60 4.72 -21.04
C TYR A 20 -3.02 5.23 -19.68
N GLU A 21 -4.19 4.78 -19.21
CA GLU A 21 -4.62 4.90 -17.84
C GLU A 21 -3.59 4.11 -17.05
N ARG A 22 -2.48 4.76 -16.73
CA ARG A 22 -1.40 4.11 -16.01
C ARG A 22 -2.00 3.79 -14.66
N GLU A 23 -2.11 2.51 -14.38
CA GLU A 23 -2.52 2.00 -13.10
C GLU A 23 -1.45 2.40 -12.07
N TYR A 24 -1.59 3.60 -11.51
CA TYR A 24 -0.59 4.22 -10.63
C TYR A 24 -0.72 3.68 -9.19
N ASN A 25 -0.73 2.37 -9.04
CA ASN A 25 -0.88 1.73 -7.74
C ASN A 25 0.47 1.75 -7.01
N PHE A 26 0.70 2.79 -6.20
CA PHE A 26 1.81 2.81 -5.24
C PHE A 26 1.69 1.58 -4.33
N LYS A 27 2.65 0.66 -4.39
CA LYS A 27 2.64 -0.54 -3.54
C LYS A 27 2.98 -0.17 -2.11
N MET A 28 1.98 -0.25 -1.24
CA MET A 28 2.13 0.07 0.17
C MET A 28 2.79 -1.08 0.93
N ASP A 29 3.69 -0.75 1.85
CA ASP A 29 4.17 -1.69 2.86
C ASP A 29 3.10 -1.94 3.93
N TYR A 30 3.18 -3.07 4.60
CA TYR A 30 2.24 -3.41 5.66
C TYR A 30 2.54 -2.60 6.94
N PRO A 31 1.55 -1.90 7.54
CA PRO A 31 1.78 -1.09 8.74
C PRO A 31 2.20 -1.93 9.94
N VAL A 32 3.29 -1.53 10.61
CA VAL A 32 3.80 -2.22 11.81
C VAL A 32 2.78 -2.24 12.94
N ASP A 33 2.04 -1.14 13.14
CA ASP A 33 1.02 -1.05 14.18
C ASP A 33 -0.15 -2.02 13.92
N ALA A 34 -0.51 -2.21 12.64
CA ALA A 34 -1.47 -3.24 12.24
C ALA A 34 -0.91 -4.66 12.44
N ALA A 35 0.39 -4.87 12.22
CA ALA A 35 1.03 -6.18 12.43
C ALA A 35 1.04 -6.60 13.89
N ARG A 36 1.30 -5.66 14.81
CA ARG A 36 1.26 -5.89 16.26
C ARG A 36 -0.11 -6.36 16.74
N LEU A 37 -1.16 -5.88 16.11
CA LEU A 37 -2.55 -6.20 16.45
C LEU A 37 -3.15 -7.28 15.55
N SER A 38 -2.37 -7.83 14.61
CA SER A 38 -2.85 -8.75 13.57
C SER A 38 -4.08 -8.22 12.82
N LEU A 39 -4.16 -6.90 12.63
CA LEU A 39 -5.31 -6.22 12.02
C LEU A 39 -5.20 -6.20 10.51
N GLY A 40 -6.20 -6.77 9.85
CA GLY A 40 -6.43 -6.63 8.42
C GLY A 40 -7.54 -5.65 8.09
N GLY A 41 -7.57 -5.20 6.84
CA GLY A 41 -8.73 -4.50 6.30
C GLY A 41 -8.37 -3.54 5.18
N ASP A 42 -9.36 -2.74 4.80
CA ASP A 42 -9.27 -1.80 3.69
C ASP A 42 -9.32 -0.35 4.17
N ILE A 43 -8.70 0.53 3.39
CA ILE A 43 -8.83 1.97 3.51
C ILE A 43 -9.11 2.58 2.14
N HIS A 44 -10.13 3.42 2.07
CA HIS A 44 -10.48 4.20 0.89
C HIS A 44 -10.12 5.67 1.13
N VAL A 45 -9.23 6.20 0.30
CA VAL A 45 -8.69 7.55 0.42
C VAL A 45 -8.69 8.27 -0.91
N ASN A 46 -9.04 9.55 -0.84
CA ASN A 46 -8.78 10.51 -1.90
C ASN A 46 -7.51 11.32 -1.55
N ILE A 47 -6.50 11.24 -2.39
CA ILE A 47 -5.17 11.83 -2.17
C ILE A 47 -5.00 13.00 -3.13
N ASP A 48 -4.86 14.20 -2.60
CA ASP A 48 -4.52 15.41 -3.34
C ASP A 48 -3.01 15.65 -3.26
N CYS A 49 -2.29 15.36 -4.34
CA CYS A 49 -0.83 15.49 -4.37
C CYS A 49 -0.34 16.92 -4.57
N GLU A 50 -1.17 17.80 -5.14
CA GLU A 50 -0.87 19.23 -5.27
C GLU A 50 -0.85 19.89 -3.89
N LYS A 51 -1.90 19.66 -3.09
CA LYS A 51 -2.01 20.19 -1.72
C LYS A 51 -1.33 19.31 -0.68
N ARG A 52 -0.84 18.13 -1.06
CA ARG A 52 -0.31 17.10 -0.16
C ARG A 52 -1.26 16.80 0.99
N LYS A 53 -2.50 16.47 0.66
CA LYS A 53 -3.55 16.12 1.63
C LYS A 53 -4.13 14.74 1.33
N VAL A 54 -4.47 14.03 2.40
CA VAL A 54 -5.21 12.76 2.33
C VAL A 54 -6.59 13.00 2.93
N ASN A 55 -7.62 12.79 2.14
CA ASN A 55 -9.01 12.78 2.58
C ASN A 55 -9.44 11.33 2.73
N VAL A 56 -9.75 10.93 3.96
CA VAL A 56 -10.16 9.55 4.25
C VAL A 56 -11.66 9.43 4.04
N ILE A 57 -12.07 8.53 3.14
CA ILE A 57 -13.48 8.22 2.87
C ILE A 57 -13.95 7.13 3.84
N SER A 58 -13.16 6.06 3.98
CA SER A 58 -13.40 5.01 4.95
C SER A 58 -12.09 4.37 5.40
N ASP A 59 -12.01 3.98 6.68
CA ASP A 59 -10.86 3.29 7.27
C ASP A 59 -11.36 2.23 8.25
N SER A 60 -11.10 0.96 7.94
CA SER A 60 -11.51 -0.19 8.76
C SER A 60 -10.67 -0.38 10.04
N SER A 61 -9.54 0.33 10.17
CA SER A 61 -8.54 0.11 11.23
C SER A 61 -8.56 1.15 12.34
N ASN A 62 -9.63 1.95 12.44
CA ASN A 62 -9.75 3.03 13.42
C ASN A 62 -8.56 4.02 13.36
N GLY A 63 -8.12 4.37 12.15
CA GLY A 63 -7.10 5.40 11.94
C GLY A 63 -5.66 4.90 11.77
N ILE A 64 -5.40 3.59 11.87
CA ILE A 64 -4.04 3.04 11.72
C ILE A 64 -3.59 3.13 10.25
N PHE A 65 -4.44 2.70 9.33
CA PHE A 65 -4.17 2.71 7.90
C PHE A 65 -4.09 4.13 7.36
N SER A 66 -4.97 5.03 7.78
CA SER A 66 -4.91 6.44 7.35
C SER A 66 -3.64 7.13 7.80
N ARG A 67 -3.18 6.89 9.03
CA ARG A 67 -1.87 7.37 9.50
C ARG A 67 -0.72 6.81 8.67
N HIS A 68 -0.79 5.53 8.30
CA HIS A 68 0.22 4.89 7.45
C HIS A 68 0.25 5.49 6.04
N VAL A 69 -0.91 5.72 5.43
CA VAL A 69 -1.07 6.42 4.15
C VAL A 69 -0.47 7.82 4.21
N ASN A 70 -0.82 8.59 5.23
CA ASN A 70 -0.34 9.94 5.37
C ASN A 70 1.19 10.02 5.51
N LYS A 71 1.81 9.07 6.23
CA LYS A 71 3.28 8.98 6.34
C LYS A 71 3.97 8.70 5.00
N ARG A 72 3.29 8.02 4.07
CA ARG A 72 3.82 7.66 2.74
C ARG A 72 3.44 8.64 1.65
N LEU A 73 2.73 9.72 1.99
CA LEU A 73 2.21 10.69 1.02
C LEU A 73 3.28 11.26 0.09
N SER A 74 4.47 11.57 0.61
CA SER A 74 5.59 12.05 -0.21
C SER A 74 6.03 11.05 -1.28
N ASN A 75 5.96 9.74 -0.99
CA ASN A 75 6.30 8.69 -1.93
C ASN A 75 5.16 8.43 -2.93
N ILE A 76 3.92 8.44 -2.45
CA ILE A 76 2.72 8.28 -3.29
C ILE A 76 2.67 9.39 -4.35
N CYS A 77 2.94 10.63 -3.92
CA CYS A 77 2.94 11.84 -4.74
C CYS A 77 4.27 12.12 -5.45
N TYR A 78 5.24 11.20 -5.43
CA TYR A 78 6.53 11.44 -6.05
C TYR A 78 6.39 11.66 -7.56
N LYS A 79 6.79 12.85 -8.03
CA LYS A 79 6.64 13.33 -9.43
C LYS A 79 5.19 13.36 -9.93
N LYS A 80 4.22 13.51 -9.04
CA LYS A 80 2.79 13.58 -9.38
C LYS A 80 2.16 14.84 -8.80
N ALA A 81 1.23 15.42 -9.53
CA ALA A 81 0.42 16.57 -9.09
C ALA A 81 -1.08 16.28 -9.09
N ASP A 82 -1.49 15.09 -9.54
CA ASP A 82 -2.90 14.75 -9.72
C ASP A 82 -3.59 14.36 -8.39
N ASN A 83 -4.91 14.24 -8.46
CA ASN A 83 -5.73 13.67 -7.40
C ASN A 83 -5.97 12.18 -7.65
N PHE A 84 -5.83 11.36 -6.62
CA PHE A 84 -5.99 9.90 -6.71
C PHE A 84 -7.12 9.44 -5.81
N ASP A 85 -8.05 8.66 -6.36
CA ASP A 85 -9.02 7.91 -5.56
C ASP A 85 -8.57 6.44 -5.49
N VAL A 86 -8.17 5.98 -4.30
CA VAL A 86 -7.49 4.69 -4.15
C VAL A 86 -8.04 3.92 -2.95
N VAL A 87 -8.25 2.64 -3.15
CA VAL A 87 -8.54 1.67 -2.09
C VAL A 87 -7.29 0.83 -1.86
N TYR A 88 -6.71 0.92 -0.66
CA TYR A 88 -5.63 0.04 -0.22
C TYR A 88 -6.18 -1.08 0.64
N ARG A 89 -5.81 -2.32 0.29
CA ARG A 89 -6.16 -3.52 1.03
C ARG A 89 -4.94 -4.07 1.75
N PHE A 90 -5.01 -4.12 3.08
CA PHE A 90 -3.98 -4.67 3.95
C PHE A 90 -4.41 -6.03 4.45
N GLU A 91 -3.85 -7.08 3.87
CA GLU A 91 -4.09 -8.44 4.34
C GLU A 91 -3.08 -8.79 5.45
N PRO A 92 -3.55 -9.20 6.63
CA PRO A 92 -2.67 -9.68 7.68
C PRO A 92 -2.14 -11.03 7.18
N SER A 93 -0.88 -11.08 6.74
CA SER A 93 -0.37 -12.35 6.25
C SER A 93 -0.40 -13.35 7.41
N LYS A 94 -0.98 -14.52 7.16
CA LYS A 94 -1.13 -15.61 8.14
C LYS A 94 0.20 -16.31 8.45
N GLY A 95 1.33 -15.62 8.30
CA GLY A 95 2.67 -16.16 8.50
C GLY A 95 3.23 -15.76 9.87
N VAL A 96 3.84 -16.74 10.56
CA VAL A 96 4.53 -16.56 11.86
C VAL A 96 5.52 -15.38 11.83
N LYS A 97 6.09 -15.08 10.66
CA LYS A 97 7.06 -14.00 10.44
C LYS A 97 6.53 -12.57 10.70
N GLN A 98 5.21 -12.36 10.72
CA GLN A 98 4.61 -11.04 10.94
C GLN A 98 3.81 -10.94 12.23
N ASN A 99 3.58 -12.08 12.89
CA ASN A 99 3.00 -12.10 14.21
C ASN A 99 4.07 -11.67 15.23
N MET A 100 4.14 -10.37 15.46
CA MET A 100 5.03 -9.74 16.45
C MET A 100 4.75 -10.21 17.88
N ILE A 101 3.54 -10.72 18.15
CA ILE A 101 3.20 -11.33 19.44
C ILE A 101 3.84 -12.72 19.55
N ALA A 102 3.75 -13.54 18.51
CA ALA A 102 4.32 -14.89 18.49
C ALA A 102 5.86 -14.90 18.41
N THR A 103 6.47 -13.84 17.87
CA THR A 103 7.93 -13.67 17.83
C THR A 103 8.47 -12.86 19.01
N HIS A 104 7.60 -12.38 19.89
CA HIS A 104 8.05 -11.70 21.09
C HIS A 104 8.66 -12.73 22.05
N TYR A 105 9.98 -12.68 22.24
CA TYR A 105 10.61 -13.43 23.32
C TYR A 105 9.93 -13.05 24.64
N PRO A 106 9.54 -14.04 25.48
CA PRO A 106 8.98 -13.77 26.79
C PRO A 106 9.95 -12.84 27.53
N ARG A 107 9.48 -11.66 27.96
CA ARG A 107 10.25 -10.77 28.85
C ARG A 107 10.28 -11.31 30.29
N VAL A 108 10.32 -12.62 30.44
CA VAL A 108 10.63 -13.24 31.72
C VAL A 108 12.16 -13.28 31.73
N PRO A 109 12.82 -12.51 32.62
CA PRO A 109 14.24 -12.71 32.85
C PRO A 109 14.44 -14.20 33.12
N PRO A 110 15.43 -14.87 32.50
CA PRO A 110 15.72 -16.25 32.87
C PRO A 110 15.84 -16.29 34.40
N ALA A 111 15.14 -17.24 35.02
CA ALA A 111 15.14 -17.37 36.48
C ALA A 111 16.59 -17.29 36.96
N SER A 112 16.90 -16.35 37.85
CA SER A 112 18.23 -16.23 38.43
C SER A 112 18.46 -17.48 39.26
N ASN A 113 19.10 -18.49 38.68
CA ASN A 113 19.63 -19.60 39.45
C ASN A 113 20.77 -19.04 40.30
N THR A 114 20.52 -18.87 41.60
CA THR A 114 21.53 -18.48 42.59
C THR A 114 22.68 -19.48 42.68
N ASP A 115 22.50 -20.68 42.14
CA ASP A 115 23.48 -21.78 42.19
C ASP A 115 24.31 -21.92 40.91
N LYS A 116 24.14 -21.05 39.90
CA LYS A 116 24.99 -21.11 38.70
C LYS A 116 26.29 -20.35 38.96
N LEU A 117 27.38 -21.10 39.12
CA LEU A 117 28.72 -20.54 39.20
C LEU A 117 29.00 -19.73 37.92
N SER A 118 29.47 -18.48 38.09
CA SER A 118 29.78 -17.56 37.00
C SER A 118 30.64 -18.25 35.94
N ASP A 119 30.21 -18.23 34.69
CA ASP A 119 31.06 -18.59 33.54
C ASP A 119 32.09 -17.45 33.43
N GLY A 120 33.21 -17.60 34.14
CA GLY A 120 34.29 -16.62 34.18
C GLY A 120 35.00 -16.56 32.84
N ASP A 121 34.75 -15.51 32.07
CA ASP A 121 35.59 -15.17 30.92
C ASP A 121 36.96 -14.68 31.45
N SER A 122 38.01 -15.46 31.16
CA SER A 122 39.42 -15.06 31.29
C SER A 122 39.92 -14.46 29.97
#